data_AF-I4G5S8-F1
#
_entry.id   AF-I4G5S8-F1
#
_cell.length_a   1.000
_cell.length_b   1.000
_cell.length_c   1.000
_cell.angle_alpha   90.00
_cell.angle_beta   90.00
_cell.angle_gamma   90.00
#
_symmetry.space_group_name_H-M   'P 1'
#
loop_
_entity.id
_entity.type
_entity.pdbx_description
1 polymer ?
#
loop_
_entity_poly.entity_id
_entity_poly.type
_entity_poly.pdbx_seq_one_letter_code
_entity_poly.pdbx_strand_id
1 'polypeptide(L)'
;MIFLIIGIVGSIGSGKSFTQLKQGLMYAEERQKQLVLNFPINLDELYIYARTPIIYDIPFGKLLYEFKKFYRIIKYNFFLLLHYLRLCKAPRFRISDPPRMPWIAYLSKTGGISIIYNPGQLEALMIPDSVVLLDEAGILLNSREFANTSKKLLSDLAQSRKDGVDLFWCAQFDDQVDRQFRMLTQFFIHCQSLSSFDKVLKRPKLKYKQIFWFSADVYQRWVADLKVRSDYLKTKFAYAIKCEEGVLSDSDRQLFKVYNSFTRLDTVSSFYNFGNTCSINTIFQQKLPPNYYKDRLSLYRPELDPLSSEYQEHYGYWSKKKNPTHNNSSTFESSSLDKSSLIRRALQISRTKRLNPPLFKSMEPKAIQAWINKHS
;
A
#
# COMPACT_ATOMS: atom_id res chain seq x y z
N MET A 1 17.00 -10.79 -4.51
CA MET A 1 15.78 -10.08 -4.96
C MET A 1 15.63 -8.81 -4.11
N ILE A 2 15.55 -7.62 -4.72
CA ILE A 2 15.48 -6.35 -3.98
C ILE A 2 14.02 -6.03 -3.69
N PHE A 3 13.62 -6.22 -2.45
CA PHE A 3 12.34 -5.79 -1.89
C PHE A 3 12.26 -4.26 -1.80
N LEU A 4 11.04 -3.74 -1.95
CA LEU A 4 10.77 -2.31 -1.94
C LEU A 4 9.68 -1.90 -0.93
N ILE A 5 10.00 -0.94 -0.03
CA ILE A 5 9.00 -0.16 0.71
C ILE A 5 9.06 1.30 0.31
N ILE A 6 7.92 1.83 -0.12
CA ILE A 6 7.74 3.25 -0.44
C ILE A 6 6.68 3.87 0.47
N GLY A 7 7.06 4.97 1.12
CA GLY A 7 6.15 5.83 1.87
C GLY A 7 5.69 7.02 1.02
N ILE A 8 4.38 7.25 0.97
CA ILE A 8 3.77 8.33 0.18
C ILE A 8 3.07 9.28 1.12
N VAL A 9 3.47 10.55 1.10
CA VAL A 9 3.07 11.55 2.10
C VAL A 9 2.77 12.90 1.46
N GLY A 10 2.01 13.75 2.15
CA GLY A 10 1.51 15.00 1.58
C GLY A 10 0.16 15.45 2.14
N SER A 11 -0.18 16.71 1.90
CA SER A 11 -1.42 17.31 2.42
C SER A 11 -2.69 16.67 1.82
N ILE A 12 -3.85 16.98 2.39
CA ILE A 12 -5.15 16.57 1.84
C ILE A 12 -5.31 17.16 0.43
N GLY A 13 -5.73 16.35 -0.54
CA GLY A 13 -5.92 16.78 -1.92
C GLY A 13 -4.65 16.86 -2.77
N SER A 14 -3.47 16.55 -2.23
CA SER A 14 -2.19 16.57 -2.96
C SER A 14 -2.00 15.43 -3.97
N GLY A 15 -2.95 14.49 -4.08
CA GLY A 15 -2.88 13.37 -5.01
C GLY A 15 -2.08 12.17 -4.52
N LYS A 16 -1.95 11.97 -3.20
CA LYS A 16 -1.22 10.82 -2.63
C LYS A 16 -1.75 9.46 -3.10
N SER A 17 -3.03 9.17 -2.88
CA SER A 17 -3.63 7.88 -3.27
C SER A 17 -3.60 7.66 -4.78
N PHE A 18 -3.74 8.73 -5.57
CA PHE A 18 -3.51 8.71 -7.02
C PHE A 18 -2.07 8.28 -7.35
N THR A 19 -1.09 8.89 -6.69
CA THR A 19 0.34 8.58 -6.88
C THR A 19 0.65 7.15 -6.44
N GLN A 20 0.10 6.72 -5.30
CA GLN A 20 0.22 5.35 -4.79
C GLN A 20 -0.30 4.34 -5.79
N LEU A 21 -1.52 4.52 -6.29
CA LEU A 21 -2.10 3.62 -7.30
C LEU A 21 -1.23 3.60 -8.55
N LYS A 22 -0.83 4.76 -9.07
CA LYS A 22 0.02 4.85 -10.27
C LYS A 22 1.32 4.07 -10.11
N GLN A 23 2.06 4.33 -9.04
CA GLN A 23 3.35 3.68 -8.81
C GLN A 23 3.20 2.19 -8.50
N GLY A 24 2.20 1.83 -7.70
CA GLY A 24 1.85 0.44 -7.42
C GLY A 24 1.58 -0.37 -8.68
N LEU A 25 0.78 0.16 -9.60
CA LEU A 25 0.50 -0.47 -10.89
C LEU A 25 1.75 -0.62 -11.76
N MET A 26 2.59 0.42 -11.83
CA MET A 26 3.84 0.37 -12.58
C MET A 26 4.78 -0.72 -12.03
N TYR A 27 4.91 -0.82 -10.71
CA TYR A 27 5.75 -1.83 -10.08
C TYR A 27 5.19 -3.25 -10.24
N ALA A 28 3.87 -3.41 -10.11
CA ALA A 28 3.22 -4.70 -10.33
C ALA A 28 3.37 -5.16 -11.79
N GLU A 29 3.29 -4.24 -12.76
CA GLU A 29 3.56 -4.52 -14.18
C GLU A 29 5.02 -4.95 -14.41
N GLU A 30 5.97 -4.13 -13.94
CA GLU A 30 7.40 -4.37 -14.14
C GLU A 30 7.86 -5.70 -13.54
N ARG A 31 7.35 -6.03 -12.35
CA ARG A 31 7.73 -7.25 -11.61
C ARG A 31 6.80 -8.42 -11.83
N GLN A 32 5.75 -8.26 -12.64
CA GLN A 32 4.69 -9.25 -12.88
C GLN A 32 4.13 -9.84 -11.58
N LYS A 33 3.87 -8.96 -10.60
CA LYS A 33 3.35 -9.34 -9.27
C LYS A 33 1.85 -9.17 -9.17
N GLN A 34 1.23 -9.86 -8.21
CA GLN A 34 -0.18 -9.62 -7.88
C GLN A 34 -0.36 -8.23 -7.28
N LEU A 35 -1.59 -7.71 -7.28
CA LEU A 35 -1.90 -6.42 -6.68
C LEU A 35 -2.86 -6.60 -5.50
N VAL A 36 -2.50 -6.05 -4.35
CA VAL A 36 -3.31 -6.10 -3.13
C VAL A 36 -3.58 -4.69 -2.64
N LEU A 37 -4.83 -4.37 -2.35
CA LEU A 37 -5.28 -3.01 -2.03
C LEU A 37 -6.15 -3.02 -0.79
N ASN A 38 -6.13 -1.97 0.03
CA ASN A 38 -7.10 -1.77 1.12
C ASN A 38 -8.19 -0.73 0.79
N PHE A 39 -8.31 -0.34 -0.48
CA PHE A 39 -9.28 0.65 -0.94
C PHE A 39 -9.97 0.17 -2.22
N PRO A 40 -11.22 0.60 -2.47
CA PRO A 40 -11.98 0.17 -3.64
C PRO A 40 -11.41 0.76 -4.93
N ILE A 41 -11.40 -0.07 -5.97
CA ILE A 41 -11.08 0.34 -7.34
C ILE A 41 -12.12 -0.16 -8.34
N ASN A 42 -12.28 0.55 -9.45
CA ASN A 42 -13.08 0.12 -10.58
C ASN A 42 -12.21 -0.71 -11.55
N LEU A 43 -12.46 -2.02 -11.62
CA LEU A 43 -11.68 -2.96 -12.43
C LEU A 43 -11.86 -2.75 -13.94
N ASP A 44 -13.03 -2.32 -14.39
CA ASP A 44 -13.30 -2.04 -15.81
C ASP A 44 -12.49 -0.82 -16.27
N GLU A 45 -12.52 0.26 -15.47
CA GLU A 45 -11.73 1.47 -15.73
C GLU A 45 -10.23 1.16 -15.65
N LEU A 46 -9.80 0.25 -14.78
CA LEU A 46 -8.41 -0.21 -14.69
C LEU A 46 -8.00 -0.98 -15.93
N TYR A 47 -8.85 -1.87 -16.42
CA TYR A 47 -8.61 -2.60 -17.67
C TYR A 47 -8.48 -1.64 -18.86
N ILE A 48 -9.36 -0.63 -18.95
CA ILE A 48 -9.28 0.43 -19.97
C ILE A 48 -7.97 1.20 -19.84
N TYR A 49 -7.59 1.61 -18.62
CA TYR A 49 -6.33 2.32 -18.36
C TYR A 49 -5.11 1.51 -18.80
N ALA A 50 -5.06 0.23 -18.44
CA ALA A 50 -3.97 -0.69 -18.77
C ALA A 50 -3.87 -0.98 -20.27
N ARG A 51 -5.00 -0.99 -20.99
CA ARG A 51 -5.09 -1.20 -22.44
C ARG A 51 -4.79 0.04 -23.27
N THR A 52 -4.92 1.22 -22.70
CA THR A 52 -4.71 2.49 -23.40
C THR A 52 -3.23 2.65 -23.75
N PRO A 53 -2.87 2.86 -25.03
CA PRO A 53 -1.46 2.98 -25.43
C PRO A 53 -0.75 4.18 -24.79
N ILE A 54 0.54 4.03 -24.46
CA ILE A 54 1.37 5.08 -23.83
C ILE A 54 1.39 6.37 -24.65
N ILE A 55 1.26 6.29 -25.97
CA ILE A 55 1.25 7.47 -26.85
C ILE A 55 0.21 8.51 -26.44
N TYR A 56 -0.88 8.12 -25.76
CA TYR A 56 -1.90 9.05 -25.25
C TYR A 56 -1.38 10.04 -24.19
N ASP A 57 -0.20 9.82 -23.62
CA ASP A 57 0.41 10.71 -22.61
C ASP A 57 1.19 11.88 -23.22
N ILE A 58 1.52 11.77 -24.51
CA ILE A 58 2.29 12.79 -25.23
C ILE A 58 1.32 13.90 -25.68
N PRO A 59 1.75 15.17 -25.71
CA PRO A 59 1.00 16.23 -26.38
C PRO A 59 0.63 15.81 -27.81
N PHE A 60 -0.65 15.99 -28.19
CA PHE A 60 -1.21 15.49 -29.47
C PHE A 60 -1.15 13.97 -29.67
N GLY A 61 -0.80 13.20 -28.64
CA GLY A 61 -0.64 11.76 -28.69
C GLY A 61 -1.89 11.01 -29.15
N LYS A 62 -3.07 11.45 -28.67
CA LYS A 62 -4.37 10.94 -29.13
C LYS A 62 -4.59 11.22 -30.63
N LEU A 63 -4.26 12.42 -31.10
CA LEU A 63 -4.38 12.79 -32.51
C LEU A 63 -3.42 11.96 -33.36
N LEU A 64 -2.16 11.81 -32.94
CA LEU A 64 -1.15 10.96 -33.60
C LEU A 64 -1.58 9.49 -33.63
N TYR A 65 -2.22 9.00 -32.57
CA TYR A 65 -2.76 7.64 -32.53
C TYR A 65 -3.88 7.46 -33.55
N GLU A 66 -4.85 8.38 -33.61
CA GLU A 66 -5.93 8.32 -34.61
C GLU A 66 -5.38 8.45 -36.05
N PHE A 67 -4.38 9.31 -36.29
CA PHE A 67 -3.69 9.37 -37.58
C PHE A 67 -2.97 8.07 -37.92
N LYS A 68 -2.25 7.45 -36.96
CA LYS A 68 -1.60 6.15 -37.16
C LYS A 68 -2.63 5.06 -37.48
N LYS A 69 -3.76 5.06 -36.77
CA LYS A 69 -4.87 4.13 -37.02
C LYS A 69 -5.46 4.32 -38.42
N PHE A 70 -5.73 5.56 -38.82
CA PHE A 70 -6.22 5.90 -40.14
C PHE A 70 -5.23 5.50 -41.25
N TYR A 71 -3.95 5.86 -41.10
CA TYR A 71 -2.88 5.47 -42.02
C TYR A 71 -2.75 3.95 -42.15
N ARG A 72 -2.87 3.20 -41.04
CA ARG A 72 -2.90 1.73 -41.06
C ARG A 72 -4.10 1.18 -41.83
N ILE A 73 -5.28 1.77 -41.70
CA ILE A 73 -6.48 1.37 -42.46
C ILE A 73 -6.25 1.59 -43.96
N ILE A 74 -5.73 2.76 -44.36
CA ILE A 74 -5.39 3.05 -45.76
C ILE A 74 -4.38 2.02 -46.29
N LYS A 75 -3.29 1.80 -45.55
CA LYS A 75 -2.25 0.83 -45.92
C LYS A 75 -2.83 -0.58 -46.06
N TYR A 76 -3.67 -1.02 -45.12
CA TYR A 76 -4.33 -2.31 -45.17
C TYR A 76 -5.21 -2.46 -46.42
N ASN A 77 -6.06 -1.47 -46.71
CA ASN A 77 -6.92 -1.49 -47.90
C ASN A 77 -6.08 -1.52 -49.20
N PHE A 78 -4.98 -0.79 -49.25
CA PHE A 78 -4.05 -0.81 -50.38
C PHE A 78 -3.41 -2.20 -50.57
N PHE A 79 -2.92 -2.84 -49.50
CA PHE A 79 -2.39 -4.20 -49.60
C PHE A 79 -3.45 -5.26 -49.91
N LEU A 80 -4.69 -5.06 -49.43
CA LEU A 80 -5.82 -5.94 -49.76
C LEU A 80 -6.13 -5.86 -51.26
N LEU A 81 -6.10 -4.66 -51.83
CA LEU A 81 -6.25 -4.45 -53.27
C LEU A 81 -5.12 -5.14 -54.05
N LEU A 82 -3.86 -4.95 -53.64
CA LEU A 82 -2.72 -5.64 -54.27
C LEU A 82 -2.81 -7.16 -54.16
N HIS A 83 -3.29 -7.67 -53.03
CA HIS A 83 -3.53 -9.10 -52.84
C HIS A 83 -4.63 -9.63 -53.77
N TYR A 84 -5.73 -8.89 -53.92
CA TYR A 84 -6.82 -9.23 -54.84
C TYR A 84 -6.33 -9.30 -56.30
N LEU A 85 -5.42 -8.40 -56.67
CA LEU A 85 -4.73 -8.41 -57.97
C LEU A 85 -3.67 -9.52 -58.10
N ARG A 86 -3.53 -10.41 -57.10
CA ARG A 86 -2.50 -11.47 -57.01
C ARG A 86 -1.06 -10.96 -57.07
N LEU A 87 -0.84 -9.68 -56.81
CA LEU A 87 0.48 -9.05 -56.80
C LEU A 87 1.23 -9.29 -55.48
N CYS A 88 0.51 -9.64 -54.41
CA CYS A 88 1.07 -9.84 -53.07
C CYS A 88 0.37 -10.97 -52.31
N LYS A 89 1.01 -11.53 -51.27
CA LYS A 89 0.35 -12.40 -50.28
C LYS A 89 -0.50 -11.56 -49.31
N ALA A 90 -1.57 -12.15 -48.76
CA ALA A 90 -2.44 -11.49 -47.79
C ALA A 90 -1.62 -10.99 -46.59
N PRO A 91 -1.66 -9.69 -46.26
CA PRO A 91 -0.85 -9.17 -45.18
C PRO A 91 -1.42 -9.63 -43.83
N ARG A 92 -0.56 -10.20 -42.97
CA ARG A 92 -0.91 -10.48 -41.57
C ARG A 92 -0.67 -9.21 -40.74
N PHE A 93 -1.60 -8.26 -40.77
CA PHE A 93 -1.55 -7.09 -39.89
C PHE A 93 -2.17 -7.41 -38.53
N ARG A 94 -1.36 -7.40 -37.46
CA ARG A 94 -1.88 -7.22 -36.09
C ARG A 94 -2.10 -5.72 -35.87
N ILE A 95 -3.36 -5.32 -35.75
CA ILE A 95 -3.78 -3.90 -35.75
C ILE A 95 -3.60 -3.22 -34.38
N SER A 96 -3.46 -4.00 -33.31
CA SER A 96 -3.40 -3.45 -31.96
C SER A 96 -1.99 -3.00 -31.58
N ASP A 97 -1.85 -1.72 -31.21
CA ASP A 97 -0.70 -1.29 -30.41
C ASP A 97 -0.65 -2.11 -29.10
N PRO A 98 0.56 -2.37 -28.57
CA PRO A 98 0.69 -3.06 -27.31
C PRO A 98 -0.02 -2.26 -26.20
N PRO A 99 -0.71 -2.94 -25.27
CA PRO A 99 -1.28 -2.28 -24.10
C PRO A 99 -0.16 -1.59 -23.30
N ARG A 100 -0.49 -0.52 -22.56
CA ARG A 100 0.48 0.14 -21.65
C ARG A 100 0.94 -0.80 -20.54
N MET A 101 0.01 -1.58 -19.99
CA MET A 101 0.26 -2.49 -18.86
C MET A 101 -0.38 -3.86 -19.17
N PRO A 102 0.23 -4.70 -20.03
CA PRO A 102 -0.31 -6.01 -20.38
C PRO A 102 -0.57 -6.89 -19.16
N TRP A 103 0.32 -6.89 -18.17
CA TRP A 103 0.16 -7.70 -16.96
C TRP A 103 -1.00 -7.19 -16.10
N ILE A 104 -1.12 -5.88 -15.87
CA ILE A 104 -2.27 -5.32 -15.15
C ILE A 104 -3.58 -5.60 -15.88
N ALA A 105 -3.61 -5.48 -17.21
CA ALA A 105 -4.79 -5.82 -18.00
C ALA A 105 -5.20 -7.29 -17.86
N TYR A 106 -4.21 -8.19 -17.72
CA TYR A 106 -4.44 -9.60 -17.42
C TYR A 106 -5.01 -9.78 -16.01
N LEU A 107 -4.38 -9.21 -14.98
CA LEU A 107 -4.84 -9.32 -13.58
C LEU A 107 -6.28 -8.83 -13.40
N SER A 108 -6.65 -7.70 -14.02
CA SER A 108 -8.02 -7.15 -13.97
C SER A 108 -9.07 -8.10 -14.54
N LYS A 109 -8.69 -9.01 -15.45
CA LYS A 109 -9.60 -9.98 -16.07
C LYS A 109 -9.63 -11.33 -15.35
N THR A 110 -8.51 -11.76 -14.79
CA THR A 110 -8.38 -13.10 -14.18
C THR A 110 -8.61 -13.10 -12.68
N GLY A 111 -8.92 -11.96 -12.07
CA GLY A 111 -9.10 -11.86 -10.61
C GLY A 111 -7.78 -11.90 -9.84
N GLY A 112 -6.67 -11.46 -10.46
CA GLY A 112 -5.35 -11.38 -9.82
C GLY A 112 -5.15 -10.11 -8.97
N ILE A 113 -6.25 -9.42 -8.63
CA ILE A 113 -6.27 -8.22 -7.80
C ILE A 113 -7.12 -8.53 -6.56
N SER A 114 -6.53 -8.40 -5.38
CA SER A 114 -7.20 -8.61 -4.11
C SER A 114 -7.50 -7.28 -3.43
N ILE A 115 -8.74 -7.07 -3.00
CA ILE A 115 -9.16 -5.86 -2.27
C ILE A 115 -9.59 -6.27 -0.87
N ILE A 116 -8.96 -5.67 0.14
CA ILE A 116 -9.15 -5.99 1.56
C ILE A 116 -9.89 -4.87 2.26
N TYR A 117 -11.12 -5.16 2.67
CA TYR A 117 -12.01 -4.17 3.29
C TYR A 117 -11.90 -4.11 4.81
N ASN A 118 -11.41 -5.18 5.46
CA ASN A 118 -11.41 -5.26 6.91
C ASN A 118 -10.07 -4.75 7.49
N PRO A 119 -10.03 -3.55 8.10
CA PRO A 119 -8.81 -3.01 8.70
C PRO A 119 -8.32 -3.83 9.90
N GLY A 120 -9.17 -4.67 10.50
CA GLY A 120 -8.79 -5.56 11.60
C GLY A 120 -7.96 -6.78 11.17
N GLN A 121 -7.85 -7.04 9.86
CA GLN A 121 -7.12 -8.18 9.30
C GLN A 121 -6.01 -7.71 8.34
N LEU A 122 -5.17 -6.77 8.79
CA LEU A 122 -4.02 -6.29 8.00
C LEU A 122 -3.07 -7.43 7.59
N GLU A 123 -3.03 -8.53 8.36
CA GLU A 123 -2.27 -9.73 8.04
C GLU A 123 -2.68 -10.34 6.69
N ALA A 124 -3.93 -10.15 6.28
CA ALA A 124 -4.42 -10.62 4.98
C ALA A 124 -3.81 -9.83 3.80
N LEU A 125 -3.22 -8.65 4.04
CA LEU A 125 -2.54 -7.87 3.01
C LEU A 125 -1.23 -8.52 2.56
N MET A 126 -0.66 -9.41 3.38
CA MET A 126 0.67 -9.99 3.17
C MET A 126 0.62 -11.22 2.27
N ILE A 127 0.05 -11.07 1.07
CA ILE A 127 0.04 -12.12 0.05
C ILE A 127 1.43 -12.20 -0.57
N PRO A 128 2.09 -13.38 -0.63
CA PRO A 128 3.40 -13.53 -1.25
C PRO A 128 3.42 -13.08 -2.73
N ASP A 129 4.58 -12.65 -3.21
CA ASP A 129 4.80 -12.19 -4.59
C ASP A 129 3.79 -11.15 -5.08
N SER A 130 3.45 -10.20 -4.20
CA SER A 130 2.48 -9.14 -4.47
C SER A 130 3.07 -7.74 -4.29
N VAL A 131 2.36 -6.75 -4.85
CA VAL A 131 2.50 -5.34 -4.54
C VAL A 131 1.29 -4.92 -3.73
N VAL A 132 1.53 -4.50 -2.49
CA VAL A 132 0.51 -4.09 -1.52
C VAL A 132 0.41 -2.56 -1.50
N LEU A 133 -0.77 -2.02 -1.76
CA LEU A 133 -1.06 -0.59 -1.63
C LEU A 133 -1.95 -0.37 -0.40
N LEU A 134 -1.35 0.22 0.63
CA LEU A 134 -1.98 0.54 1.91
C LEU A 134 -2.29 2.04 2.00
N ASP A 135 -3.50 2.44 1.66
CA ASP A 135 -3.97 3.81 1.83
C ASP A 135 -4.40 4.09 3.28
N GLU A 136 -4.30 5.36 3.68
CA GLU A 136 -4.55 5.82 5.06
C GLU A 136 -3.80 5.02 6.13
N ALA A 137 -2.52 4.71 5.87
CA ALA A 137 -1.65 3.95 6.76
C ALA A 137 -1.49 4.58 8.15
N GLY A 138 -1.66 5.89 8.29
CA GLY A 138 -1.67 6.57 9.59
C GLY A 138 -2.84 6.17 10.50
N ILE A 139 -3.95 5.67 9.93
CA ILE A 139 -5.08 5.11 10.69
C ILE A 139 -4.78 3.65 11.06
N LEU A 140 -4.22 2.88 10.13
CA LEU A 140 -4.03 1.42 10.26
C LEU A 140 -2.79 1.04 11.09
N LEU A 141 -1.74 1.85 10.99
CA LEU A 141 -0.44 1.67 11.64
C LEU A 141 -0.12 2.91 12.48
N ASN A 142 -1.07 3.34 13.30
CA ASN A 142 -0.97 4.58 14.06
C ASN A 142 0.20 4.54 15.06
N SER A 143 1.10 5.51 14.99
CA SER A 143 2.27 5.61 15.87
C SER A 143 1.93 5.73 17.37
N ARG A 144 0.73 6.22 17.71
CA ARG A 144 0.25 6.34 19.11
C ARG A 144 -0.34 5.05 19.65
N GLU A 145 -0.79 4.16 18.76
CA GLU A 145 -1.43 2.89 19.12
C GLU A 145 -0.54 1.69 18.82
N PHE A 146 0.78 1.90 18.70
CA PHE A 146 1.74 0.83 18.37
C PHE A 146 1.65 -0.36 19.35
N ALA A 147 1.28 -0.12 20.61
CA ALA A 147 1.10 -1.16 21.62
C ALA A 147 -0.09 -2.09 21.32
N ASN A 148 -1.08 -1.60 20.55
CA ASN A 148 -2.25 -2.37 20.12
C ASN A 148 -2.04 -3.04 18.76
N THR A 149 -1.03 -2.63 17.99
CA THR A 149 -0.70 -3.29 16.73
C THR A 149 -0.28 -4.73 16.99
N SER A 150 -0.89 -5.68 16.26
CA SER A 150 -0.57 -7.10 16.38
C SER A 150 0.94 -7.32 16.21
N LYS A 151 1.59 -7.95 17.19
CA LYS A 151 3.03 -8.32 17.09
C LYS A 151 3.29 -9.22 15.88
N LYS A 152 2.29 -10.03 15.52
CA LYS A 152 2.34 -10.87 14.32
C LYS A 152 2.39 -10.01 13.07
N LEU A 153 1.52 -9.00 12.93
CA LEU A 153 1.57 -8.07 11.81
C LEU A 153 2.93 -7.37 11.68
N LEU A 154 3.52 -6.88 12.79
CA LEU A 154 4.84 -6.25 12.77
C LEU A 154 5.93 -7.24 12.32
N SER A 155 5.86 -8.49 12.80
CA SER A 155 6.74 -9.56 12.35
C SER A 155 6.57 -9.86 10.86
N ASP A 156 5.33 -9.97 10.38
CA ASP A 156 5.02 -10.25 8.97
C ASP A 156 5.48 -9.09 8.07
N LEU A 157 5.31 -7.84 8.51
CA LEU A 157 5.83 -6.65 7.82
C LEU A 157 7.37 -6.65 7.76
N ALA A 158 8.04 -7.06 8.84
CA ALA A 158 9.50 -7.21 8.83
C ALA A 158 9.96 -8.37 7.92
N GLN A 159 9.14 -9.41 7.78
CA GLN A 159 9.40 -10.59 6.95
C GLN A 159 8.93 -10.45 5.50
N SER A 160 8.17 -9.40 5.16
CA SER A 160 7.70 -9.07 3.80
C SER A 160 8.75 -9.27 2.70
N ARG A 161 10.02 -8.99 3.01
CA ARG A 161 11.17 -9.16 2.12
C ARG A 161 11.40 -10.60 1.67
N LYS A 162 11.20 -11.56 2.59
CA LYS A 162 11.37 -13.00 2.34
C LYS A 162 10.26 -13.55 1.44
N ASP A 163 9.08 -12.93 1.52
CA ASP A 163 7.89 -13.35 0.77
C ASP A 163 7.72 -12.59 -0.56
N GLY A 164 8.69 -11.76 -0.93
CA GLY A 164 8.63 -11.01 -2.19
C GLY A 164 7.51 -9.97 -2.20
N VAL A 165 7.06 -9.47 -1.05
CA VAL A 165 5.97 -8.50 -0.95
C VAL A 165 6.52 -7.09 -1.07
N ASP A 166 6.21 -6.35 -2.14
CA ASP A 166 6.55 -4.93 -2.22
C ASP A 166 5.43 -4.09 -1.63
N LEU A 167 5.76 -3.02 -0.90
CA LEU A 167 4.79 -2.32 -0.06
C LEU A 167 4.81 -0.82 -0.29
N PHE A 168 3.65 -0.28 -0.65
CA PHE A 168 3.41 1.15 -0.83
C PHE A 168 2.41 1.59 0.22
N TRP A 169 2.82 2.45 1.14
CA TRP A 169 1.91 3.00 2.14
C TRP A 169 1.70 4.48 1.91
N CYS A 170 0.50 4.98 2.24
CA CYS A 170 0.11 6.36 2.05
C CYS A 170 -0.41 6.94 3.37
N ALA A 171 0.09 8.11 3.79
CA ALA A 171 -0.37 8.83 4.99
C ALA A 171 -0.33 10.34 4.77
N GLN A 172 -0.96 11.16 5.62
CA GLN A 172 -0.86 12.61 5.48
C GLN A 172 0.52 13.10 5.88
N PHE A 173 1.01 12.59 7.01
CA PHE A 173 2.33 12.84 7.54
C PHE A 173 3.00 11.50 7.86
N ASP A 174 4.32 11.43 7.75
CA ASP A 174 5.04 10.18 8.04
C ASP A 174 4.97 9.84 9.54
N ASP A 175 5.01 10.85 10.42
CA ASP A 175 4.93 10.69 11.88
C ASP A 175 3.63 10.04 12.39
N GLN A 176 2.56 10.03 11.59
CA GLN A 176 1.33 9.29 11.87
C GLN A 176 1.53 7.77 11.82
N VAL A 177 2.54 7.32 11.07
CA VAL A 177 2.84 5.91 10.84
C VAL A 177 3.88 5.41 11.85
N ASP A 178 3.69 4.17 12.29
CA ASP A 178 4.57 3.48 13.23
C ASP A 178 6.06 3.64 12.89
N ARG A 179 6.87 3.86 13.93
CA ARG A 179 8.29 4.15 13.77
C ARG A 179 9.07 2.99 13.17
N GLN A 180 8.77 1.74 13.55
CA GLN A 180 9.48 0.58 13.00
C GLN A 180 9.24 0.49 11.50
N PHE A 181 8.00 0.72 11.08
CA PHE A 181 7.62 0.70 9.69
C PHE A 181 8.26 1.83 8.88
N ARG A 182 8.34 3.04 9.44
CA ARG A 182 9.09 4.15 8.84
C ARG A 182 10.58 3.84 8.66
N MET A 183 11.21 3.19 9.64
CA MET A 183 12.62 2.80 9.54
C MET A 183 12.89 1.76 8.45
N LEU A 184 11.88 0.93 8.11
CA LEU A 184 12.00 -0.03 7.01
C LEU A 184 11.76 0.60 5.64
N THR A 185 11.22 1.82 5.59
CA THR A 185 10.92 2.55 4.34
C THR A 185 12.20 2.97 3.65
N GLN A 186 12.35 2.63 2.36
CA GLN A 186 13.57 2.90 1.59
C GLN A 186 13.46 4.20 0.78
N PHE A 187 12.28 4.49 0.26
CA PHE A 187 12.01 5.70 -0.51
C PHE A 187 10.76 6.40 0.01
N PHE A 188 10.79 7.72 -0.06
CA PHE A 188 9.63 8.55 0.19
C PHE A 188 9.23 9.30 -1.07
N ILE A 189 7.93 9.37 -1.30
CA ILE A 189 7.32 10.21 -2.32
C ILE A 189 6.51 11.29 -1.61
N HIS A 190 6.92 12.55 -1.76
CA HIS A 190 6.20 13.70 -1.21
C HIS A 190 5.33 14.34 -2.28
N CYS A 191 4.03 14.40 -2.04
CA CYS A 191 3.04 15.02 -2.91
C CYS A 191 2.74 16.45 -2.45
N GLN A 192 3.07 17.44 -3.29
CA GLN A 192 2.80 18.88 -3.08
C GLN A 192 1.91 19.47 -4.19
N SER A 193 1.14 18.62 -4.86
CA SER A 193 0.31 19.01 -5.99
C SER A 193 -0.72 20.09 -5.67
N LEU A 194 -1.02 20.94 -6.66
CA LEU A 194 -2.05 21.99 -6.55
C LEU A 194 -3.43 21.40 -6.81
N SER A 195 -4.36 21.70 -5.90
CA SER A 195 -5.76 21.34 -6.03
C SER A 195 -6.65 22.58 -5.95
N SER A 196 -7.80 22.53 -6.62
CA SER A 196 -8.83 23.56 -6.55
C SER A 196 -10.13 22.92 -6.12
N PHE A 197 -10.92 23.58 -5.26
CA PHE A 197 -12.24 23.07 -4.90
C PHE A 197 -13.17 23.03 -6.13
N ASP A 198 -13.74 21.87 -6.42
CA ASP A 198 -14.73 21.68 -7.46
C ASP A 198 -16.13 21.75 -6.84
N LYS A 199 -16.91 22.78 -7.21
CA LYS A 199 -18.24 23.03 -6.65
C LYS A 199 -19.24 21.91 -6.95
N VAL A 200 -19.10 21.24 -8.10
CA VAL A 200 -19.99 20.15 -8.52
C VAL A 200 -19.71 18.90 -7.69
N LEU A 201 -18.42 18.58 -7.53
CA LEU A 201 -17.97 17.42 -6.73
C LEU A 201 -18.00 17.69 -5.21
N LYS A 202 -18.13 18.96 -4.81
CA LYS A 202 -17.98 19.46 -3.43
C LYS A 202 -16.69 18.98 -2.75
N ARG A 203 -15.60 18.84 -3.54
CA ARG A 203 -14.33 18.25 -3.10
C ARG A 203 -13.13 18.88 -3.82
N PRO A 204 -11.91 18.79 -3.26
CA PRO A 204 -10.70 19.22 -3.96
C PRO A 204 -10.46 18.38 -5.22
N LYS A 205 -10.19 19.07 -6.33
CA LYS A 205 -9.81 18.48 -7.61
C LYS A 205 -8.37 18.81 -7.92
N LEU A 206 -7.57 17.78 -8.14
CA LEU A 206 -6.17 17.94 -8.53
C LEU A 206 -6.09 18.67 -9.89
N LYS A 207 -5.28 19.72 -9.98
CA LYS A 207 -5.10 20.52 -11.20
C LYS A 207 -3.71 20.36 -11.79
N TYR A 208 -2.70 20.39 -10.93
CA TYR A 208 -1.31 20.32 -11.31
C TYR A 208 -0.60 19.37 -10.35
N LYS A 209 0.02 18.31 -10.87
CA LYS A 209 0.79 17.38 -10.04
C LYS A 209 2.17 17.96 -9.76
N GLN A 210 2.64 17.79 -8.53
CA GLN A 210 4.00 18.13 -8.11
C GLN A 210 4.44 17.08 -7.10
N ILE A 211 5.31 16.18 -7.53
CA ILE A 211 5.65 14.95 -6.81
C ILE A 211 7.17 14.83 -6.76
N PHE A 212 7.72 14.73 -5.55
CA PHE A 212 9.15 14.62 -5.31
C PHE A 212 9.48 13.24 -4.74
N TRP A 213 10.55 12.64 -5.24
CA TRP A 213 11.05 11.35 -4.79
C TRP A 213 12.35 11.53 -4.02
N PHE A 214 12.48 10.83 -2.90
CA PHE A 214 13.64 10.90 -2.03
C PHE A 214 14.05 9.49 -1.60
N SER A 215 15.34 9.26 -1.37
CA SER A 215 15.76 8.17 -0.49
C SER A 215 15.36 8.51 0.94
N ALA A 216 15.21 7.49 1.79
CA ALA A 216 14.76 7.69 3.17
C ALA A 216 15.66 8.64 3.98
N ASP A 217 16.98 8.55 3.84
CA ASP A 217 17.94 9.40 4.55
C ASP A 217 17.85 10.87 4.10
N VAL A 218 17.68 11.11 2.79
CA VAL A 218 17.55 12.46 2.23
C VAL A 218 16.21 13.06 2.62
N TYR A 219 15.14 12.25 2.62
CA TYR A 219 13.82 12.68 3.05
C TYR A 219 13.82 13.18 4.50
N GLN A 220 14.44 12.46 5.43
CA GLN A 220 14.49 12.87 6.83
C GLN A 220 15.25 14.20 7.01
N ARG A 221 16.38 14.39 6.30
CA ARG A 221 17.10 15.66 6.28
C ARG A 221 16.27 16.80 5.68
N TRP A 222 15.56 16.53 4.59
CA TRP A 222 14.65 17.48 3.96
C TRP A 222 13.49 17.87 4.89
N VAL A 223 12.86 16.90 5.56
CA VAL A 223 11.74 17.15 6.50
C VAL A 223 12.17 18.02 7.69
N ALA A 224 13.39 17.81 8.20
CA ALA A 224 13.94 18.53 9.34
C ALA A 224 14.29 20.00 9.04
N ASP A 225 14.60 20.34 7.78
CA ASP A 225 14.95 21.71 7.38
C ASP A 225 13.74 22.44 6.76
N LEU A 226 13.05 23.23 7.59
CA LEU A 226 11.89 24.03 7.16
C LEU A 226 12.20 24.99 6.00
N LYS A 227 13.42 25.56 5.95
CA LYS A 227 13.81 26.51 4.90
C LYS A 227 13.93 25.80 3.55
N VAL A 228 14.54 24.63 3.55
CA VAL A 228 14.66 23.80 2.34
C VAL A 228 13.29 23.37 1.83
N ARG A 229 12.38 22.97 2.72
CA ARG A 229 11.02 22.55 2.34
C ARG A 229 10.22 23.64 1.66
N SER A 230 10.42 24.90 2.08
CA SER A 230 9.77 26.04 1.43
C SER A 230 10.39 26.42 0.08
N ASP A 231 11.63 25.99 -0.19
CA ASP A 231 12.34 26.28 -1.43
C ASP A 231 12.13 25.16 -2.46
N TYR A 232 11.28 25.44 -3.45
CA TYR A 232 10.97 24.52 -4.53
C TYR A 232 12.20 24.15 -5.38
N LEU A 233 13.04 25.12 -5.75
CA LEU A 233 14.18 24.88 -6.63
C LEU A 233 15.23 24.03 -5.91
N LYS A 234 15.50 24.35 -4.64
CA LYS A 234 16.43 23.58 -3.82
C LYS A 234 15.89 22.16 -3.57
N THR A 235 14.61 22.01 -3.25
CA THR A 235 13.98 20.69 -3.11
C THR A 235 14.15 19.85 -4.38
N LYS A 236 13.86 20.43 -5.55
CA LYS A 236 13.90 19.74 -6.84
C LYS A 236 15.32 19.34 -7.26
N PHE A 237 16.28 20.26 -7.18
CA PHE A 237 17.60 20.06 -7.78
C PHE A 237 18.66 19.53 -6.80
N ALA A 238 18.49 19.71 -5.49
CA ALA A 238 19.48 19.30 -4.50
C ALA A 238 19.05 18.08 -3.64
N TYR A 239 17.75 17.85 -3.47
CA TYR A 239 17.26 16.79 -2.57
C TYR A 239 16.50 15.68 -3.31
N ALA A 240 15.60 16.04 -4.24
CA ALA A 240 14.79 15.05 -4.94
C ALA A 240 15.63 14.25 -5.95
N ILE A 241 15.53 12.92 -5.89
CA ILE A 241 16.10 12.00 -6.89
C ILE A 241 15.35 12.14 -8.22
N LYS A 242 14.03 12.35 -8.13
CA LYS A 242 13.13 12.50 -9.27
C LYS A 242 12.02 13.48 -8.91
N CYS A 243 11.64 14.30 -9.89
CA CYS A 243 10.49 15.19 -9.79
C CYS A 243 9.52 14.88 -10.93
N GLU A 244 8.25 14.62 -10.61
CA GLU A 244 7.15 14.56 -11.60
C GLU A 244 6.26 15.78 -11.42
N GLU A 245 6.13 16.59 -12.46
CA GLU A 245 5.29 17.78 -12.43
C GLU A 245 4.55 18.01 -13.74
N GLY A 246 3.43 18.73 -13.69
CA GLY A 246 2.68 19.11 -14.87
C GLY A 246 1.17 19.12 -14.69
N VAL A 247 0.47 19.50 -15.75
CA VAL A 247 -0.99 19.32 -15.84
C VAL A 247 -1.31 17.83 -15.93
N LEU A 248 -2.46 17.42 -15.41
CA LEU A 248 -2.94 16.04 -15.51
C LEU A 248 -3.19 15.65 -16.98
N SER A 249 -2.52 14.58 -17.42
CA SER A 249 -2.73 13.96 -18.72
C SER A 249 -4.10 13.27 -18.80
N ASP A 250 -4.50 12.85 -20.00
CA ASP A 250 -5.71 12.03 -20.18
C ASP A 250 -5.60 10.69 -19.44
N SER A 251 -4.40 10.11 -19.35
CA SER A 251 -4.17 8.91 -18.56
C SER A 251 -4.26 9.15 -17.06
N ASP A 252 -3.77 10.27 -16.56
CA ASP A 252 -3.92 10.64 -15.15
C ASP A 252 -5.42 10.76 -14.82
N ARG A 253 -6.19 11.41 -15.70
CA ARG A 253 -7.66 11.53 -15.58
C ARG A 253 -8.36 10.18 -15.65
N GLN A 254 -7.91 9.28 -16.51
CA GLN A 254 -8.44 7.91 -16.59
C GLN A 254 -8.12 7.13 -15.30
N LEU A 255 -6.93 7.29 -14.74
CA LEU A 255 -6.54 6.66 -13.48
C LEU A 255 -7.38 7.18 -12.30
N PHE A 256 -7.80 8.44 -12.31
CA PHE A 256 -8.78 8.96 -11.34
C PHE A 256 -10.15 8.26 -11.40
N LYS A 257 -10.54 7.70 -12.55
CA LYS A 257 -11.77 6.89 -12.63
C LYS A 257 -11.59 5.50 -12.06
N VAL A 258 -10.36 4.97 -12.08
CA VAL A 258 -10.01 3.69 -11.45
C VAL A 258 -10.16 3.81 -9.94
N TYR A 259 -9.60 4.86 -9.36
CA TYR A 259 -9.64 5.07 -7.92
C TYR A 259 -11.04 5.54 -7.52
N ASN A 260 -11.78 4.70 -6.79
CA ASN A 260 -13.12 5.06 -6.34
C ASN A 260 -13.07 5.91 -5.06
N SER A 261 -12.43 7.08 -5.12
CA SER A 261 -12.22 8.02 -4.00
C SER A 261 -13.50 8.48 -3.30
N PHE A 262 -14.63 8.33 -3.99
CA PHE A 262 -15.88 8.95 -3.56
C PHE A 262 -16.77 7.99 -2.76
N THR A 263 -16.61 6.68 -2.96
CA THR A 263 -17.35 5.68 -2.20
C THR A 263 -16.73 5.53 -0.81
N ARG A 264 -17.52 5.82 0.24
CA ARG A 264 -17.12 5.52 1.62
C ARG A 264 -16.96 4.02 1.77
N LEU A 265 -15.94 3.56 2.48
CA LEU A 265 -15.69 2.14 2.74
C LEU A 265 -16.94 1.44 3.30
N ASP A 266 -17.69 2.12 4.17
CA ASP A 266 -18.92 1.63 4.80
C ASP A 266 -20.03 1.30 3.79
N THR A 267 -20.02 1.94 2.61
CA THR A 267 -21.01 1.75 1.54
C THR A 267 -20.61 0.63 0.57
N VAL A 268 -19.37 0.16 0.62
CA VAL A 268 -18.83 -0.79 -0.36
C VAL A 268 -19.36 -2.21 -0.14
N SER A 269 -19.76 -2.56 1.08
CA SER A 269 -20.30 -3.89 1.42
C SER A 269 -21.54 -4.28 0.61
N SER A 270 -22.31 -3.32 0.09
CA SER A 270 -23.51 -3.58 -0.72
C SER A 270 -23.25 -3.71 -2.23
N PHE A 271 -22.18 -3.10 -2.76
CA PHE A 271 -21.89 -3.10 -4.20
C PHE A 271 -21.33 -4.43 -4.72
N TYR A 272 -20.68 -5.21 -3.86
CA TYR A 272 -19.92 -6.39 -4.26
C TYR A 272 -20.66 -7.74 -4.09
N ASN A 273 -21.97 -7.71 -3.84
CA ASN A 273 -22.83 -8.89 -3.96
C ASN A 273 -22.99 -9.39 -5.42
N PHE A 274 -22.40 -8.72 -6.40
CA PHE A 274 -22.33 -9.18 -7.79
C PHE A 274 -21.11 -10.07 -8.04
N GLY A 275 -21.25 -11.36 -7.74
CA GLY A 275 -20.71 -12.54 -8.45
C GLY A 275 -19.22 -12.73 -8.76
N ASN A 276 -18.41 -11.68 -8.86
CA ASN A 276 -17.03 -11.74 -9.39
C ASN A 276 -15.99 -11.10 -8.47
N THR A 277 -16.37 -10.70 -7.25
CA THR A 277 -15.39 -10.29 -6.25
C THR A 277 -15.17 -11.43 -5.27
N CYS A 278 -13.90 -11.83 -5.14
CA CYS A 278 -13.45 -12.73 -4.09
C CYS A 278 -13.74 -12.06 -2.75
N SER A 279 -14.92 -12.31 -2.18
CA SER A 279 -15.15 -12.07 -0.76
C SER A 279 -14.09 -12.87 -0.01
N ILE A 280 -13.42 -12.24 0.97
CA ILE A 280 -12.34 -12.84 1.77
C ILE A 280 -12.78 -14.13 2.51
N ASN A 281 -14.08 -14.45 2.50
CA ASN A 281 -14.59 -15.75 2.99
C ASN A 281 -14.09 -16.95 2.18
N THR A 282 -13.64 -16.73 0.95
CA THR A 282 -12.77 -17.68 0.27
C THR A 282 -11.35 -17.14 0.44
N ILE A 283 -10.63 -17.66 1.43
CA ILE A 283 -9.21 -17.96 1.22
C ILE A 283 -9.23 -18.83 -0.03
N PHE A 284 -9.16 -18.21 -1.21
CA PHE A 284 -8.79 -18.95 -2.38
C PHE A 284 -7.44 -19.53 -1.98
N GLN A 285 -7.39 -20.84 -1.83
CA GLN A 285 -6.25 -21.58 -2.35
C GLN A 285 -6.15 -21.22 -3.82
N GLN A 286 -5.73 -19.98 -4.13
CA GLN A 286 -5.19 -19.67 -5.42
C GLN A 286 -4.07 -20.69 -5.54
N LYS A 287 -4.19 -21.57 -6.54
CA LYS A 287 -3.06 -22.37 -6.96
C LYS A 287 -1.97 -21.36 -7.27
N LEU A 288 -1.05 -21.20 -6.33
CA LEU A 288 0.21 -20.51 -6.54
C LEU A 288 0.75 -21.02 -7.87
N PRO A 289 1.39 -20.17 -8.70
CA PRO A 289 1.86 -20.56 -10.02
C PRO A 289 2.50 -21.95 -9.99
N PRO A 290 2.32 -22.84 -10.99
CA PRO A 290 2.82 -24.22 -10.94
C PRO A 290 4.31 -24.36 -10.59
N ASN A 291 5.09 -23.30 -10.77
CA ASN A 291 6.53 -23.23 -10.49
C ASN A 291 6.88 -22.63 -9.10
N TYR A 292 5.91 -22.12 -8.34
CA TYR A 292 6.13 -21.45 -7.04
C TYR A 292 6.92 -22.32 -6.05
N TYR A 293 6.65 -23.64 -6.02
CA TYR A 293 7.40 -24.58 -5.17
C TYR A 293 8.64 -25.18 -5.84
N LYS A 294 8.71 -25.19 -7.19
CA LYS A 294 9.83 -25.78 -7.93
C LYS A 294 11.09 -24.92 -7.84
N ASP A 295 10.94 -23.60 -7.86
CA ASP A 295 12.08 -22.68 -7.80
C ASP A 295 12.62 -22.51 -6.37
N ARG A 296 11.77 -22.64 -5.33
CA ARG A 296 12.24 -22.60 -3.93
C ARG A 296 13.01 -23.85 -3.49
N LEU A 297 12.66 -25.03 -3.99
CA LEU A 297 13.40 -26.26 -3.66
C LEU A 297 14.73 -26.37 -4.41
N SER A 298 14.86 -25.75 -5.59
CA SER A 298 16.10 -25.74 -6.37
C SER A 298 17.10 -24.64 -5.96
N LEU A 299 16.61 -23.57 -5.31
CA LEU A 299 17.45 -22.51 -4.73
C LEU A 299 17.94 -22.82 -3.30
N TYR A 300 17.38 -23.84 -2.64
CA TYR A 300 17.91 -24.33 -1.37
C TYR A 300 19.02 -25.36 -1.64
N ARG A 301 20.23 -24.89 -1.94
CA ARG A 301 21.45 -25.71 -1.84
C ARG A 301 21.98 -25.59 -0.41
N PRO A 302 21.94 -26.64 0.42
CA PRO A 302 22.52 -26.59 1.77
C PRO A 302 24.05 -26.44 1.77
N GLU A 303 24.69 -26.57 0.60
CA GLU A 303 26.14 -26.77 0.48
C GLU A 303 26.93 -25.50 0.14
N LEU A 304 26.29 -24.33 0.06
CA LEU A 304 26.98 -23.06 -0.26
C LEU A 304 26.55 -21.94 0.68
N ASP A 305 26.87 -22.09 1.96
CA ASP A 305 26.88 -20.96 2.89
C ASP A 305 28.19 -20.96 3.70
N PRO A 306 29.30 -20.40 3.16
CA PRO A 306 30.57 -20.30 3.88
C PRO A 306 30.58 -19.16 4.92
N LEU A 307 29.47 -18.46 5.17
CA LEU A 307 29.44 -17.23 5.97
C LEU A 307 28.72 -17.35 7.32
N SER A 308 28.41 -18.56 7.78
CA SER A 308 27.70 -18.76 9.07
C SER A 308 28.59 -18.81 10.31
N SER A 309 29.92 -18.87 10.19
CA SER A 309 30.84 -18.90 11.34
C SER A 309 31.34 -17.52 11.80
N GLU A 310 31.59 -16.58 10.88
CA GLU A 310 32.06 -15.23 11.24
C GLU A 310 30.95 -14.33 11.82
N TYR A 311 29.69 -14.60 11.51
CA TYR A 311 28.56 -13.81 12.04
C TYR A 311 28.19 -14.15 13.49
N GLN A 312 28.69 -15.27 14.05
CA GLN A 312 28.45 -15.65 15.44
C GLN A 312 29.47 -15.06 16.43
N GLU A 313 30.67 -14.67 15.99
CA GLU A 313 31.68 -14.08 16.89
C GLU A 313 31.40 -12.60 17.22
N HIS A 314 30.75 -11.86 16.32
CA HIS A 314 30.57 -10.41 16.51
C HIS A 314 29.37 -10.00 17.38
N TYR A 315 28.47 -10.93 17.73
CA TYR A 315 27.31 -10.71 18.60
C TYR A 315 27.28 -11.58 19.88
N GLY A 316 28.34 -12.34 20.15
CA GLY A 316 28.48 -13.17 21.35
C GLY A 316 28.81 -12.43 22.65
N TYR A 317 28.97 -11.09 22.64
CA TYR A 317 29.54 -10.33 23.76
C TYR A 317 28.54 -9.53 24.62
N TRP A 318 27.24 -9.84 24.56
CA TRP A 318 26.21 -9.19 25.40
C TRP A 318 25.31 -10.15 26.21
N SER A 319 25.73 -11.40 26.42
CA SER A 319 25.05 -12.33 27.32
C SER A 319 26.04 -13.02 28.26
N LYS A 320 26.48 -12.28 29.29
CA LYS A 320 27.06 -12.81 30.55
C LYS A 320 27.26 -11.67 31.55
N LYS A 321 26.16 -11.07 32.02
CA LYS A 321 26.15 -10.44 33.34
C LYS A 321 25.45 -11.38 34.31
N LYS A 322 26.23 -11.86 35.27
CA LYS A 322 25.80 -12.65 36.43
C LYS A 322 24.62 -11.94 37.10
N ASN A 323 23.54 -12.68 37.32
CA ASN A 323 22.48 -12.28 38.24
C ASN A 323 23.09 -12.18 39.66
N PRO A 324 23.03 -11.02 40.32
CA PRO A 324 23.20 -10.98 41.76
C PRO A 324 21.91 -11.51 42.40
N THR A 325 22.04 -12.59 43.15
CA THR A 325 21.03 -13.06 44.10
C THR A 325 20.84 -12.00 45.18
N HIS A 326 19.84 -11.13 45.01
CA HIS A 326 19.31 -10.31 46.08
C HIS A 326 18.05 -10.97 46.64
N ASN A 327 18.20 -11.56 47.83
CA ASN A 327 17.09 -11.83 48.74
C ASN A 327 16.54 -10.49 49.21
N ASN A 328 15.45 -10.03 48.61
CA ASN A 328 14.65 -8.93 49.13
C ASN A 328 13.28 -9.47 49.54
N SER A 329 13.15 -9.78 50.83
CA SER A 329 11.88 -9.72 51.54
C SER A 329 11.46 -8.26 51.65
N SER A 330 10.85 -7.73 50.59
CA SER A 330 10.19 -6.43 50.62
C SER A 330 8.71 -6.64 50.94
N THR A 331 8.32 -6.22 52.14
CA THR A 331 6.95 -5.87 52.48
C THR A 331 6.33 -5.04 51.34
N PHE A 332 5.32 -5.61 50.69
CA PHE A 332 4.53 -4.96 49.66
C PHE A 332 3.82 -3.74 50.29
N GLU A 333 4.43 -2.57 50.22
CA GLU A 333 3.70 -1.33 50.41
C GLU A 333 2.66 -1.24 49.29
N SER A 334 1.40 -1.14 49.68
CA SER A 334 0.25 -1.03 48.81
C SER A 334 0.36 0.22 47.95
N SER A 335 0.96 0.09 46.76
CA SER A 335 0.88 1.09 45.71
C SER A 335 -0.60 1.36 45.45
N SER A 336 -1.06 2.57 45.75
CA SER A 336 -2.45 2.98 45.56
C SER A 336 -2.87 2.71 44.11
N LEU A 337 -3.68 1.67 43.90
CA LEU A 337 -4.25 1.35 42.59
C LEU A 337 -4.99 2.58 42.06
N ASP A 338 -4.55 3.09 40.91
CA ASP A 338 -5.17 4.22 40.23
C ASP A 338 -6.65 3.90 39.94
N LYS A 339 -7.55 4.68 40.57
CA LYS A 339 -9.02 4.53 40.44
C LYS A 339 -9.47 4.53 38.98
N SER A 340 -8.77 5.26 38.12
CA SER A 340 -9.07 5.38 36.69
C SER A 340 -8.87 4.05 35.96
N SER A 341 -7.81 3.32 36.31
CA SER A 341 -7.50 1.99 35.76
C SER A 341 -8.56 0.95 36.16
N LEU A 342 -9.04 1.00 37.40
CA LEU A 342 -10.08 0.11 37.92
C LEU A 342 -11.43 0.37 37.22
N ILE A 343 -11.80 1.63 37.03
CA ILE A 343 -13.05 1.99 36.32
C ILE A 343 -13.02 1.46 34.88
N ARG A 344 -11.91 1.63 34.15
CA ARG A 344 -11.78 1.13 32.77
C ARG A 344 -11.97 -0.38 32.69
N ARG A 345 -11.32 -1.13 33.58
CA ARG A 345 -11.44 -2.60 33.65
C ARG A 345 -12.86 -3.05 33.98
N ALA A 346 -13.52 -2.38 34.95
CA ALA A 346 -14.89 -2.71 35.33
C ALA A 346 -15.90 -2.46 34.19
N LEU A 347 -15.76 -1.35 33.46
CA LEU A 347 -16.58 -1.04 32.28
C LEU A 347 -16.38 -2.05 31.13
N GLN A 348 -15.15 -2.53 30.93
CA GLN A 348 -14.86 -3.56 29.94
C GLN A 348 -15.59 -4.86 30.28
N ILE A 349 -15.50 -5.33 31.53
CA ILE A 349 -16.19 -6.54 32.01
C ILE A 349 -17.72 -6.41 31.84
N SER A 350 -18.29 -5.26 32.20
CA SER A 350 -19.74 -5.01 32.05
C SER A 350 -20.19 -5.10 30.59
N ARG A 351 -19.42 -4.55 29.64
CA ARG A 351 -19.72 -4.66 28.20
C ARG A 351 -19.65 -6.09 27.71
N THR A 352 -18.60 -6.83 28.08
CA THR A 352 -18.40 -8.21 27.65
C THR A 352 -19.49 -9.15 28.18
N LYS A 353 -19.91 -8.97 29.45
CA LYS A 353 -20.93 -9.81 30.10
C LYS A 353 -22.36 -9.26 30.02
N ARG A 354 -22.59 -8.15 29.28
CA ARG A 354 -23.89 -7.45 29.17
C ARG A 354 -24.54 -7.13 30.53
N LEU A 355 -23.73 -6.74 31.51
CA LEU A 355 -24.18 -6.38 32.85
C LEU A 355 -24.52 -4.89 32.89
N ASN A 356 -25.57 -4.51 33.63
CA ASN A 356 -25.82 -3.10 33.98
C ASN A 356 -24.81 -2.65 35.05
N PRO A 357 -23.82 -1.80 34.72
CA PRO A 357 -22.80 -1.42 35.69
C PRO A 357 -23.35 -0.38 36.68
N PRO A 358 -22.93 -0.41 37.96
CA PRO A 358 -23.18 0.70 38.87
C PRO A 358 -22.37 1.94 38.46
N LEU A 359 -22.69 3.09 39.06
CA LEU A 359 -21.94 4.34 38.88
C LEU A 359 -20.54 4.25 39.54
N PHE A 360 -19.56 3.67 38.85
CA PHE A 360 -18.20 3.47 39.40
C PHE A 360 -17.49 4.77 39.82
N LYS A 361 -17.88 5.93 39.29
CA LYS A 361 -17.28 7.22 39.67
C LYS A 361 -17.48 7.54 41.16
N SER A 362 -18.63 7.19 41.73
CA SER A 362 -18.94 7.43 43.15
C SER A 362 -18.46 6.31 44.08
N MET A 363 -17.91 5.21 43.54
CA MET A 363 -17.44 4.08 44.34
C MET A 363 -15.99 4.26 44.80
N GLU A 364 -15.68 3.76 45.99
CA GLU A 364 -14.31 3.65 46.49
C GLU A 364 -13.51 2.60 45.68
N PRO A 365 -12.20 2.77 45.45
CA PRO A 365 -11.37 1.84 44.68
C PRO A 365 -11.50 0.37 45.13
N LYS A 366 -11.61 0.13 46.45
CA LYS A 366 -11.82 -1.21 47.02
C LYS A 366 -13.14 -1.84 46.56
N ALA A 367 -14.21 -1.05 46.47
CA ALA A 367 -15.51 -1.52 46.01
C ALA A 367 -15.50 -1.81 44.49
N ILE A 368 -14.77 -1.02 43.70
CA ILE A 368 -14.58 -1.28 42.27
C ILE A 368 -13.78 -2.58 42.08
N GLN A 369 -12.70 -2.78 42.85
CA GLN A 369 -11.91 -4.02 42.80
C GLN A 369 -12.72 -5.24 43.23
N ALA A 370 -13.55 -5.14 44.28
CA ALA A 370 -14.44 -6.22 44.69
C ALA A 370 -15.46 -6.56 43.61
N TRP A 371 -16.02 -5.55 42.93
CA TRP A 371 -16.91 -5.76 41.79
C TRP A 371 -16.21 -6.45 40.62
N ILE A 372 -14.98 -6.03 40.29
CA ILE A 372 -14.14 -6.68 39.27
C ILE A 372 -13.90 -8.14 39.64
N ASN A 373 -13.54 -8.45 40.89
CA ASN A 373 -13.27 -9.82 41.32
C ASN A 373 -14.54 -10.70 41.28
N LYS A 374 -15.71 -10.13 41.54
CA LYS A 374 -17.00 -10.84 41.47
C LYS A 374 -17.43 -11.17 40.03
N HIS A 375 -17.04 -10.36 39.05
CA HIS A 375 -17.51 -10.47 37.66
C HIS A 375 -16.41 -10.73 36.64
N SER A 376 -15.15 -10.86 37.04
CA SER A 376 -14.09 -11.48 36.22
C SER A 376 -14.39 -12.97 36.18
#